data_AF-A0AAD4YVM9-F1
#
_entry.id   AF-A0AAD4YVM9-F1
#
_cell.length_a   1.000
_cell.length_b   1.000
_cell.length_c   1.000
_cell.angle_alpha   90.00
_cell.angle_beta   90.00
_cell.angle_gamma   90.00
#
_symmetry.space_group_name_H-M   'P 1'
#
loop_
_entity.id
_entity.type
_entity.pdbx_description
1 polymer ?
#
loop_
_entity_poly.entity_id
_entity_poly.type
_entity_poly.pdbx_seq_one_letter_code
_entity_poly.pdbx_strand_id
1 'polypeptide(L)'
;MLGSNAQHKDTRGKRVGVYEMSSNKDLALQVASLEKKLDSMLNMVPKIAEVCAICNIPDHPSYQCSASEAYPVFVQEQVNLMNSYNQRLRNDPFLNTYNSGWRDHPNLS
;
A
#
# COMPACT_ATOMS: atom_id res chain seq x y z
N MET A 1 6.13 -84.22 9.89
CA MET A 1 6.36 -82.93 10.59
C MET A 1 5.62 -81.87 9.79
N LEU A 2 4.52 -81.33 10.33
CA LEU A 2 4.36 -79.91 10.75
C LEU A 2 4.60 -78.93 9.58
N GLY A 3 3.71 -78.05 9.13
CA GLY A 3 2.44 -77.52 9.62
C GLY A 3 2.00 -76.36 8.69
N SER A 4 0.75 -75.94 8.83
CA SER A 4 -0.03 -74.99 8.02
C SER A 4 0.54 -73.56 7.88
N ASN A 5 0.03 -72.82 6.86
CA ASN A 5 -0.89 -71.66 7.02
C ASN A 5 -0.57 -70.39 6.18
N ALA A 6 -1.60 -69.95 5.45
CA ALA A 6 -2.04 -68.60 5.04
C ALA A 6 -1.02 -67.48 4.68
N GLN A 7 -1.27 -66.82 3.55
CA GLN A 7 -2.02 -65.54 3.52
C GLN A 7 -2.25 -65.04 2.08
N HIS A 8 -3.54 -64.93 1.74
CA HIS A 8 -4.05 -64.24 0.58
C HIS A 8 -3.87 -62.73 0.81
N LYS A 9 -3.10 -62.01 -0.03
CA LYS A 9 -3.08 -60.54 0.00
C LYS A 9 -3.78 -60.00 -1.24
N ASP A 10 -5.08 -59.78 -1.05
CA ASP A 10 -5.95 -59.02 -1.94
C ASP A 10 -5.33 -57.63 -2.17
N THR A 11 -4.99 -57.31 -3.42
CA THR A 11 -4.55 -55.97 -3.83
C THR A 11 -5.74 -55.16 -4.36
N ARG A 12 -6.91 -55.26 -3.72
CA ARG A 12 -7.98 -54.28 -3.88
C ARG A 12 -7.74 -53.08 -2.97
N GLY A 13 -7.14 -52.03 -3.54
CA GLY A 13 -7.27 -50.69 -2.99
C GLY A 13 -6.08 -49.76 -3.17
N LYS A 14 -5.96 -49.14 -4.33
CA LYS A 14 -5.49 -47.75 -4.36
C LYS A 14 -6.27 -47.01 -5.43
N ARG A 15 -7.33 -46.34 -5.00
CA ARG A 15 -8.09 -45.41 -5.82
C ARG A 15 -7.10 -44.35 -6.30
N VAL A 16 -6.90 -44.30 -7.62
CA VAL A 16 -6.25 -43.21 -8.33
C VAL A 16 -7.07 -41.97 -8.04
N GLY A 17 -6.55 -41.06 -7.22
CA GLY A 17 -7.29 -39.90 -6.77
C GLY A 17 -6.38 -38.91 -6.04
N VAL A 18 -6.40 -37.69 -6.55
CA VAL A 18 -5.76 -36.45 -6.07
C VAL A 18 -4.37 -36.19 -6.63
N TYR A 19 -4.37 -35.37 -7.69
CA TYR A 19 -3.22 -34.67 -8.25
C TYR A 19 -2.50 -33.86 -7.17
N GLU A 20 -1.17 -33.87 -7.24
CA GLU A 20 -0.25 -33.19 -6.34
C GLU A 20 -0.46 -31.66 -6.38
N MET A 21 -0.92 -31.07 -5.27
CA MET A 21 -1.10 -29.61 -5.11
C MET A 21 0.22 -28.89 -4.77
N SER A 22 1.36 -29.37 -5.26
CA SER A 22 2.69 -28.79 -5.02
C SER A 22 2.82 -27.39 -5.63
N SER A 23 2.36 -27.24 -6.86
CA SER A 23 2.37 -25.97 -7.61
C SER A 23 1.79 -24.77 -6.86
N ASN A 24 0.67 -24.95 -6.13
CA ASN A 24 0.03 -23.85 -5.42
C ASN A 24 0.82 -23.43 -4.17
N LYS A 25 1.46 -24.40 -3.50
CA LYS A 25 2.34 -24.12 -2.36
C LYS A 25 3.61 -23.42 -2.81
N ASP A 26 4.20 -23.87 -3.91
CA ASP A 26 5.40 -23.27 -4.48
C ASP A 26 5.11 -21.84 -4.96
N LEU A 27 3.95 -21.60 -5.57
CA LEU A 27 3.50 -20.27 -5.95
C LEU A 27 3.29 -19.37 -4.71
N ALA A 28 2.66 -19.87 -3.67
CA ALA A 28 2.47 -19.12 -2.42
C ALA A 28 3.82 -18.73 -1.77
N LEU A 29 4.81 -19.63 -1.82
CA LEU A 29 6.17 -19.35 -1.35
C LEU A 29 6.86 -18.28 -2.21
N GLN A 30 6.67 -18.31 -3.52
CA GLN A 30 7.20 -17.28 -4.42
C GLN A 30 6.56 -15.92 -4.18
N VAL A 31 5.24 -15.85 -3.97
CA VAL A 31 4.53 -14.61 -3.64
C VAL A 31 5.03 -14.06 -2.29
N ALA A 32 5.13 -14.89 -1.25
CA ALA A 32 5.66 -14.46 0.05
C ALA A 32 7.12 -13.96 -0.05
N SER A 33 7.94 -14.58 -0.92
CA SER A 33 9.30 -14.11 -1.19
C SER A 33 9.32 -12.74 -1.87
N LEU A 34 8.40 -12.50 -2.81
CA LEU A 34 8.26 -11.22 -3.49
C LEU A 34 7.77 -10.12 -2.55
N GLU A 35 6.77 -10.40 -1.69
CA GLU A 35 6.29 -9.47 -0.66
C GLU A 35 7.45 -9.03 0.25
N LYS A 36 8.25 -9.98 0.74
CA LYS A 36 9.42 -9.67 1.58
C LYS A 36 10.46 -8.80 0.85
N LYS A 37 10.67 -9.01 -0.46
CA LYS A 37 11.57 -8.19 -1.27
C LYS A 37 11.01 -6.77 -1.45
N LEU A 38 9.70 -6.63 -1.66
CA LEU A 38 9.04 -5.33 -1.76
C LEU A 38 9.16 -4.55 -0.45
N ASP A 39 8.89 -5.18 0.70
CA ASP A 39 9.07 -4.54 2.01
C ASP A 39 10.51 -4.09 2.23
N SER A 40 11.48 -4.94 1.87
CA SER A 40 12.89 -4.59 1.96
C SER A 40 13.26 -3.41 1.05
N MET A 41 12.71 -3.34 -0.16
CA MET A 41 12.94 -2.21 -1.07
C MET A 41 12.31 -0.92 -0.53
N LEU A 42 11.08 -0.98 -0.02
CA LEU A 42 10.39 0.17 0.57
C LEU A 42 11.14 0.71 1.80
N ASN A 43 11.78 -0.17 2.57
CA ASN A 43 12.62 0.22 3.72
C ASN A 43 14.00 0.77 3.32
N MET A 44 14.47 0.46 2.11
CA MET A 44 15.75 0.97 1.57
C MET A 44 15.59 2.29 0.81
N VAL A 45 14.41 2.58 0.28
CA VAL A 45 14.11 3.91 -0.26
C VAL A 45 14.20 4.87 0.92
N PRO A 46 15.14 5.85 0.93
CA PRO A 46 15.10 6.89 1.94
C PRO A 46 13.71 7.49 1.87
N LYS A 47 12.95 7.38 2.96
CA LYS A 47 11.73 8.18 3.11
C LYS A 47 12.17 9.59 2.78
N ILE A 48 11.68 10.15 1.67
CA ILE A 48 11.98 11.53 1.31
C ILE A 48 11.55 12.30 2.55
N ALA A 49 12.52 12.73 3.35
CA ALA A 49 12.23 13.55 4.50
C ALA A 49 11.53 14.76 3.89
N GLU A 50 10.28 15.01 4.29
CA GLU A 50 9.58 16.20 3.84
C GLU A 50 10.42 17.38 4.30
N VAL A 51 11.17 17.95 3.36
CA VAL A 51 11.98 19.13 3.62
C VAL A 51 11.03 20.31 3.64
N CYS A 52 11.21 21.22 4.59
CA CYS A 52 10.47 22.47 4.59
C CYS A 52 10.63 23.19 3.25
N ALA A 53 9.55 23.42 2.53
CA ALA A 53 9.58 24.07 1.22
C ALA A 53 9.92 25.57 1.30
N ILE A 54 9.92 26.15 2.51
CA ILE A 54 10.24 27.57 2.74
C ILE A 54 11.74 27.78 2.95
N CYS A 55 12.38 26.95 3.79
CA CYS A 55 13.79 27.13 4.16
C CYS A 55 14.71 25.96 3.77
N ASN A 56 14.16 24.91 3.16
CA ASN A 56 14.88 23.73 2.69
C ASN A 56 15.61 22.93 3.79
N ILE A 57 15.08 22.97 5.03
CA ILE A 57 15.58 22.24 6.20
C ILE A 57 14.60 21.07 6.53
N PRO A 58 15.09 19.85 6.81
CA PRO A 58 14.25 18.66 7.05
C PRO A 58 13.69 18.51 8.47
N ASP A 59 13.90 19.48 9.36
CA ASP A 59 13.55 19.36 10.79
C ASP A 59 12.08 19.68 11.11
N HIS A 60 11.35 20.32 10.20
CA HIS A 60 9.97 20.74 10.42
C HIS A 60 9.17 20.78 9.12
N PRO A 61 7.84 20.57 9.18
CA PRO A 61 6.96 20.80 8.05
C PRO A 61 6.80 22.30 7.76
N SER A 62 6.48 22.64 6.52
CA SER A 62 6.40 24.03 6.05
C SER A 62 5.51 24.95 6.90
N TYR A 63 4.41 24.44 7.48
CA TYR A 63 3.50 25.24 8.31
C TYR A 63 4.04 25.58 9.70
N GLN A 64 5.14 24.96 10.13
CA GLN A 64 5.85 25.25 11.39
C GLN A 64 7.14 26.05 11.18
N CYS A 65 7.41 26.49 9.95
CA CYS A 65 8.61 27.26 9.66
C CYS A 65 8.55 28.63 10.37
N SER A 66 9.66 29.09 10.93
CA SER A 66 9.77 30.44 11.49
C SER A 66 9.52 31.54 10.45
N ALA A 67 9.78 31.25 9.17
CA ALA A 67 9.49 32.13 8.04
C ALA A 67 8.07 31.97 7.48
N SER A 68 7.21 31.14 8.09
CA SER A 68 5.84 30.86 7.60
C SER A 68 4.98 32.12 7.49
N GLU A 69 5.15 33.09 8.40
CA GLU A 69 4.40 34.35 8.39
C GLU A 69 4.65 35.19 7.12
N ALA A 70 5.80 35.02 6.47
CA ALA A 70 6.09 35.67 5.19
C ALA A 70 5.39 35.01 3.98
N TYR A 71 4.84 33.80 4.17
CA TYR A 71 4.21 32.99 3.12
C TYR A 71 2.81 32.46 3.53
N PRO A 72 1.87 33.34 3.94
CA PRO A 72 0.60 32.92 4.53
C PRO A 72 -0.28 32.10 3.58
N VAL A 73 -0.32 32.45 2.28
CA VAL A 73 -1.10 31.72 1.28
C VAL A 73 -0.56 30.31 1.07
N PHE A 74 0.77 30.19 0.91
CA PHE A 74 1.44 28.91 0.72
C PHE A 74 1.22 27.98 1.92
N VAL A 75 1.37 28.51 3.14
CA VAL A 75 1.16 27.73 4.37
C VAL A 75 -0.29 27.26 4.48
N GLN A 76 -1.26 28.12 4.14
CA GLN A 76 -2.67 27.77 4.12
C GLN A 76 -2.98 26.65 3.11
N GLU A 77 -2.40 26.70 1.91
CA GLU A 77 -2.54 25.66 0.89
C GLU A 77 -1.97 24.32 1.35
N GLN A 78 -0.81 24.32 2.00
CA GLN A 78 -0.22 23.10 2.57
C GLN A 78 -1.13 22.46 3.63
N VAL A 79 -1.69 23.26 4.54
CA VAL A 79 -2.65 22.79 5.55
C VAL A 79 -3.93 22.25 4.90
N ASN A 80 -4.42 22.93 3.87
CA ASN A 80 -5.60 22.51 3.10
C ASN A 80 -5.38 21.16 2.40
N LEU A 81 -4.20 20.94 1.80
CA LEU A 81 -3.83 19.67 1.18
C LEU A 81 -3.82 18.54 2.23
N MET A 82 -3.18 18.73 3.38
CA MET A 82 -3.16 17.73 4.45
C MET A 82 -4.58 17.38 4.96
N ASN A 83 -5.46 18.38 5.05
CA ASN A 83 -6.87 18.15 5.42
C ASN A 83 -7.65 17.40 4.34
N SER A 84 -7.33 17.63 3.06
CA SER A 84 -7.99 16.95 1.94
C SER A 84 -7.68 15.47 1.85
N TYR A 85 -6.48 15.02 2.25
CA TYR A 85 -6.14 13.59 2.29
C TYR A 85 -6.98 12.80 3.30
N ASN A 86 -7.44 13.47 4.37
CA ASN A 86 -8.24 12.85 5.43
C ASN A 86 -9.74 12.88 5.14
N GLN A 87 -10.18 13.67 4.17
CA GLN A 87 -11.59 13.77 3.76
C GLN A 87 -11.75 13.08 2.41
N ARG A 88 -12.78 12.24 2.24
CA ARG A 88 -13.13 11.74 0.89
C ARG A 88 -13.21 12.96 -0.02
N LEU A 89 -12.54 12.93 -1.18
CA LEU A 89 -12.59 13.98 -2.20
C LEU A 89 -14.06 14.26 -2.53
N ARG A 90 -14.65 15.21 -1.83
CA ARG A 90 -15.93 15.80 -2.14
C ARG A 90 -15.55 16.90 -3.11
N ASN A 91 -15.78 16.68 -4.39
CA ASN A 91 -15.68 17.72 -5.43
C ASN A 91 -16.81 18.73 -5.23
N ASP A 92 -16.91 19.30 -4.03
CA ASP A 92 -17.87 20.32 -3.69
C ASP A 92 -17.25 21.67 -4.07
N PRO A 93 -17.83 22.37 -5.06
CA PRO A 93 -17.32 23.64 -5.53
C PRO A 93 -17.24 24.70 -4.42
N PHE A 94 -17.97 24.55 -3.31
CA PHE A 94 -18.00 25.52 -2.22
C PHE A 94 -17.01 25.23 -1.09
N LEU A 95 -16.28 24.12 -1.12
CA LEU A 95 -15.24 23.84 -0.12
C LEU A 95 -14.13 24.88 -0.13
N ASN A 96 -13.61 25.20 1.06
CA ASN A 96 -12.46 26.11 1.24
C ASN A 96 -11.18 25.58 0.58
N THR A 97 -11.09 24.27 0.38
CA THR A 97 -9.97 23.61 -0.31
C THR A 97 -10.20 23.48 -1.82
N TYR A 98 -11.37 23.88 -2.33
CA TYR A 98 -11.68 23.85 -3.76
C TYR A 98 -10.98 25.00 -4.48
N ASN A 99 -10.31 24.68 -5.59
CA ASN A 99 -9.64 25.69 -6.41
C ASN A 99 -10.64 26.71 -6.95
N SER A 100 -10.56 27.95 -6.48
CA SER A 100 -11.47 29.03 -6.89
C SER A 100 -11.38 29.34 -8.38
N GLY A 101 -10.19 29.17 -8.99
CA GLY A 101 -10.00 29.36 -10.44
C GLY A 101 -10.75 28.36 -11.32
N TRP A 102 -11.29 27.27 -10.74
CA TRP A 102 -12.13 26.30 -11.46
C TRP A 102 -13.63 26.54 -11.28
N ARG A 103 -14.04 27.42 -10.36
CA ARG A 103 -15.46 27.71 -10.05
C ARG A 103 -16.20 28.47 -11.15
N ASP A 104 -15.46 29.12 -12.05
CA ASP A 104 -16.02 29.87 -13.18
C ASP A 104 -15.86 29.11 -14.51
N HIS A 105 -15.45 27.83 -14.46
CA HIS A 105 -15.14 27.05 -15.65
C HIS A 105 -16.34 26.16 -16.05
N PRO A 106 -16.90 26.27 -17.26
CA PRO A 106 -18.18 25.66 -17.65
C PRO A 106 -18.25 24.12 -17.58
N ASN A 107 -17.13 23.43 -17.38
CA ASN A 107 -17.03 21.97 -17.29
C ASN A 107 -16.53 21.48 -15.91
N LEU A 108 -16.16 22.36 -14.99
CA LEU A 108 -15.49 22.04 -13.71
C LEU A 108 -16.13 22.77 -12.52
N SER A 109 -17.27 23.45 -12.74
CA SER A 109 -18.05 24.12 -11.69
C SER A 109 -19.15 23.24 -11.13
#